data_AF-A0A498KAY0-F1
#
_entry.id   AF-A0A498KAY0-F1
#
_cell.length_a   1.000
_cell.length_b   1.000
_cell.length_c   1.000
_cell.angle_alpha   90.00
_cell.angle_beta   90.00
_cell.angle_gamma   90.00
#
_symmetry.space_group_name_H-M   'P 1'
#
loop_
_entity.id
_entity.type
_entity.pdbx_description
1 polymer ?
#
loop_
_entity_poly.entity_id
_entity_poly.type
_entity_poly.pdbx_seq_one_letter_code
_entity_poly.pdbx_strand_id
1 'polypeptide(L)'
;MAPEPMISKVVRNPDLIRGIGKYSRSKMYHKRGLWAIKAKNGGVVPRHDMKADADAPAVKPPKFYPADDFKKPLVNKREAKPTKLRSLSFPLSQSSLYL
;
A
#
# COMPACT_ATOMS: atom_id res chain seq x y z
N MET A 1 -34.81 -15.21 -0.14
CA MET A 1 -33.42 -15.56 0.23
C MET A 1 -32.75 -14.30 0.73
N ALA A 2 -32.37 -14.23 2.01
CA ALA A 2 -31.62 -13.08 2.53
C ALA A 2 -30.21 -13.08 1.91
N PRO A 3 -29.66 -11.92 1.51
CA PRO A 3 -28.29 -11.86 1.00
C PRO A 3 -27.32 -12.22 2.12
N GLU A 4 -26.37 -13.11 1.84
CA GLU A 4 -25.36 -13.49 2.81
C GLU A 4 -24.50 -12.27 3.23
N PRO A 5 -24.10 -12.18 4.51
CA PRO A 5 -23.27 -11.08 4.97
C PRO A 5 -21.92 -11.14 4.26
N MET A 6 -21.61 -10.08 3.50
CA MET A 6 -20.32 -9.89 2.85
C MET A 6 -19.21 -9.86 3.90
N ILE A 7 -18.46 -10.96 4.02
CA ILE A 7 -17.28 -11.03 4.89
C ILE A 7 -16.29 -9.96 4.41
N SER A 8 -16.10 -8.92 5.23
CA SER A 8 -15.14 -7.88 4.92
C SER A 8 -13.75 -8.52 4.84
N LYS A 9 -13.08 -8.36 3.69
CA LYS A 9 -11.73 -8.91 3.48
C LYS A 9 -10.78 -8.20 4.45
N VAL A 10 -10.49 -8.84 5.59
CA VAL A 10 -9.51 -8.36 6.55
C VAL A 10 -8.12 -8.49 5.92
N VAL A 11 -7.65 -7.39 5.36
CA VAL A 11 -6.29 -7.30 4.82
C VAL A 11 -5.28 -7.20 5.96
N ARG A 12 -4.24 -8.05 5.92
CA ARG A 12 -3.16 -8.08 6.92
C ARG A 12 -2.37 -6.76 7.00
N ASN A 13 -2.37 -5.98 5.91
CA ASN A 13 -1.85 -4.62 5.79
C ASN A 13 -3.02 -3.68 5.50
N PRO A 14 -3.51 -2.90 6.49
CA PRO A 14 -4.53 -1.90 6.23
C PRO A 14 -3.94 -0.73 5.42
N ASP A 15 -4.80 -0.03 4.69
CA ASP A 15 -4.42 1.16 3.93
C ASP A 15 -4.20 2.35 4.87
N LEU A 16 -3.14 3.13 4.61
CA LEU A 16 -2.92 4.43 5.25
C LEU A 16 -3.66 5.53 4.49
N ILE A 17 -3.64 5.45 3.17
CA ILE A 17 -4.40 6.24 2.20
C ILE A 17 -4.88 5.26 1.13
N ARG A 18 -6.00 5.53 0.44
CA ARG A 18 -6.52 4.68 -0.63
C ARG A 18 -5.40 4.29 -1.62
N GLY A 19 -5.09 3.00 -1.71
CA GLY A 19 -4.06 2.46 -2.61
C GLY A 19 -2.63 2.45 -2.05
N ILE A 20 -2.38 2.99 -0.86
CA ILE A 20 -1.08 2.95 -0.17
C ILE A 20 -1.24 2.22 1.17
N GLY A 21 -0.63 1.03 1.27
CA GLY A 21 -0.62 0.23 2.49
C GLY A 21 0.19 0.87 3.63
N LYS A 22 -0.25 0.68 4.88
CA LYS A 22 0.39 1.22 6.09
C LYS A 22 1.81 0.71 6.34
N TYR A 23 2.07 -0.55 5.99
CA TYR A 23 3.39 -1.17 6.14
C TYR A 23 4.08 -1.39 4.79
N SER A 24 5.40 -1.19 4.76
CA SER A 24 6.27 -1.53 3.62
C SER A 24 6.40 -3.04 3.40
N ARG A 25 6.81 -3.43 2.18
CA ARG A 25 6.97 -4.84 1.75
C ARG A 25 7.85 -5.65 2.69
N SER A 26 9.00 -5.13 3.11
CA SER A 26 9.94 -5.87 3.97
C SER A 26 9.32 -6.21 5.34
N LYS A 27 8.65 -5.25 5.99
CA LYS A 27 7.95 -5.48 7.27
C LYS A 27 6.81 -6.49 7.11
N MET A 28 6.10 -6.41 6.00
CA MET A 28 5.07 -7.38 5.62
C MET A 28 5.62 -8.79 5.38
N TYR A 29 6.80 -8.93 4.77
CA TYR A 29 7.44 -10.23 4.53
C TYR A 29 7.80 -10.95 5.83
N HIS A 30 8.29 -10.21 6.83
CA HIS A 30 8.54 -10.76 8.17
C HIS A 30 7.23 -11.18 8.84
N LYS A 31 6.22 -10.28 8.88
CA LYS A 31 4.91 -10.56 9.50
C LYS A 31 4.15 -11.72 8.84
N ARG A 32 4.31 -11.90 7.52
CA ARG A 32 3.71 -13.01 6.77
C ARG A 32 4.48 -14.33 6.88
N GLY A 33 5.68 -14.34 7.47
CA GLY A 33 6.52 -15.54 7.47
C GLY A 33 7.03 -15.91 6.07
N LEU A 34 6.95 -15.00 5.09
CA LEU A 34 7.44 -15.26 3.72
C LEU A 34 8.95 -15.53 3.70
N TRP A 35 9.68 -14.97 4.66
CA TRP A 35 11.10 -15.28 4.87
C TRP A 35 11.33 -16.75 5.26
N ALA A 36 10.48 -17.30 6.15
CA ALA A 36 10.52 -18.71 6.51
C ALA A 36 10.06 -19.61 5.34
N ILE A 37 9.05 -19.19 4.59
CA ILE A 37 8.60 -19.91 3.38
C ILE A 37 9.69 -19.89 2.30
N LYS A 38 10.41 -18.78 2.12
CA LYS A 38 11.57 -18.68 1.24
C LYS A 38 12.68 -19.66 1.66
N ALA A 39 12.98 -19.77 2.96
CA ALA A 39 13.96 -20.74 3.46
C ALA A 39 13.51 -22.19 3.22
N LYS A 40 12.23 -22.50 3.43
CA LYS A 40 11.66 -23.83 3.20
C LYS A 40 11.60 -24.22 1.71
N ASN A 41 11.50 -23.24 0.80
CA ASN A 41 11.44 -23.45 -0.65
C ASN A 41 12.78 -23.15 -1.35
N GLY A 42 13.92 -23.33 -0.67
CA GLY A 42 15.25 -23.21 -1.30
C GLY A 42 15.60 -21.80 -1.82
N GLY A 43 15.01 -20.75 -1.26
CA GLY A 43 15.28 -19.37 -1.65
C GLY A 43 14.30 -18.78 -2.67
N VAL A 44 13.37 -19.58 -3.20
CA VAL A 44 12.46 -19.14 -4.28
C VAL A 44 11.13 -18.66 -3.68
N VAL A 45 10.90 -17.35 -3.73
CA VAL A 45 9.57 -16.77 -3.50
C VAL A 45 8.69 -17.15 -4.69
N PRO A 46 7.41 -17.55 -4.49
CA PRO A 46 6.49 -17.75 -5.61
C PRO A 46 6.49 -16.50 -6.49
N ARG A 47 7.11 -16.60 -7.67
CA ARG A 47 7.17 -15.52 -8.63
C ARG A 47 5.94 -15.61 -9.53
N HIS A 48 5.27 -14.48 -9.65
CA HIS A 48 4.40 -14.25 -10.79
C HIS A 48 5.29 -13.61 -11.85
N ASP A 49 5.98 -14.44 -12.63
CA ASP A 49 6.78 -13.94 -13.73
C ASP A 49 5.83 -13.39 -14.79
N MET A 50 6.05 -12.13 -15.19
CA MET A 50 5.45 -11.61 -16.41
C MET A 50 5.98 -12.47 -17.55
N LYS A 51 5.08 -12.90 -18.45
CA LYS A 51 5.48 -13.57 -19.69
C LYS A 51 6.53 -12.70 -20.38
N ALA A 52 7.63 -13.31 -20.81
CA ALA A 52 8.69 -12.61 -21.51
C ALA A 52 8.10 -11.88 -22.72
N ASP A 53 8.19 -10.55 -22.73
CA ASP A 53 7.97 -9.77 -23.92
C ASP A 53 9.11 -10.06 -24.90
N ALA A 54 8.77 -10.21 -26.18
CA ALA A 54 9.72 -10.50 -27.25
C ALA A 54 10.83 -9.45 -27.33
N ASP A 55 12.03 -9.88 -27.72
CA ASP A 55 13.24 -9.06 -27.78
C ASP A 55 13.00 -7.75 -28.54
N ALA A 56 13.13 -6.63 -27.83
CA ALA A 56 13.12 -5.31 -28.43
C ALA A 56 14.37 -5.11 -29.30
N PRO A 57 14.26 -4.44 -30.47
CA PRO A 57 15.40 -4.22 -31.36
C PRO A 57 16.48 -3.37 -30.67
N ALA A 58 17.74 -3.61 -31.03
CA ALA A 58 18.92 -2.95 -30.45
C ALA A 58 18.84 -1.41 -30.58
N VAL A 59 18.49 -0.75 -29.47
CA VAL A 59 18.47 0.72 -29.37
C VAL A 59 19.90 1.21 -29.22
N LYS A 60 20.34 2.06 -30.15
CA LYS A 60 21.64 2.74 -30.08
C LYS A 60 21.74 3.47 -28.73
N PRO A 61 22.91 3.42 -28.05
CA PRO A 61 23.07 4.15 -26.79
C PRO A 61 22.77 5.63 -27.04
N PRO A 62 21.92 6.28 -26.22
CA PRO A 62 21.66 7.70 -26.36
C PRO A 62 22.99 8.44 -26.26
N LYS A 63 23.29 9.28 -27.26
CA LYS A 63 24.51 10.11 -27.32
C LYS A 63 24.56 11.19 -26.23
N PHE A 64 23.54 11.22 -25.38
CA PHE A 64 23.33 12.18 -24.31
C PHE A 64 23.95 11.62 -23.04
N TYR A 65 24.96 12.30 -22.51
CA TYR A 65 25.44 12.01 -21.16
C TYR A 65 24.24 12.10 -20.21
N PRO A 66 23.93 11.08 -19.40
CA PRO A 66 23.09 11.30 -18.24
C PRO A 66 23.87 12.27 -17.37
N ALA A 67 23.58 13.57 -17.48
CA ALA A 67 24.16 14.56 -16.62
C ALA A 67 23.88 14.08 -15.19
N ASP A 68 24.94 13.83 -14.44
CA ASP A 68 24.94 13.26 -13.09
C ASP A 68 24.28 14.19 -12.03
N ASP A 69 23.35 15.06 -12.45
CA ASP A 69 22.77 16.12 -11.64
C ASP A 69 21.25 16.26 -11.81
N PHE A 70 20.56 15.13 -11.96
CA PHE A 70 19.12 15.11 -11.66
C PHE A 70 18.95 15.27 -10.14
N LYS A 71 18.52 16.45 -9.70
CA LYS A 71 18.18 16.71 -8.29
C LYS A 71 17.27 15.60 -7.77
N LYS A 72 17.83 14.72 -6.93
CA LYS A 72 17.05 13.68 -6.24
C LYS A 72 15.94 14.40 -5.48
N PRO A 73 14.66 14.03 -5.67
CA PRO A 73 13.58 14.67 -4.97
C PRO A 73 13.82 14.51 -3.46
N LEU A 74 13.82 15.62 -2.74
CA LEU A 74 14.04 15.63 -1.30
C LEU A 74 12.99 14.75 -0.62
N VAL A 75 13.44 13.81 0.22
CA VAL A 75 12.54 12.90 0.94
C VAL A 75 11.64 13.72 1.85
N ASN A 76 10.34 13.73 1.54
CA ASN A 76 9.35 14.46 2.32
C ASN A 76 9.18 13.80 3.70
N LYS A 77 9.62 14.50 4.75
CA LYS A 77 9.46 14.08 6.15
C LYS A 77 8.12 14.53 6.76
N ARG A 78 7.23 15.14 5.98
CA ARG A 78 5.97 15.67 6.49
C ARG A 78 5.01 14.55 6.81
N GLU A 79 4.60 14.46 8.07
CA GLU A 79 3.49 13.62 8.48
C GLU A 79 2.15 14.21 8.01
N ALA A 80 1.27 13.36 7.47
CA ALA A 80 -0.06 13.77 7.04
C ALA A 80 -0.92 14.09 8.27
N LYS A 81 -1.03 15.37 8.63
CA LYS A 81 -1.92 15.82 9.70
C LYS A 81 -3.37 15.67 9.26
N PRO A 82 -4.27 15.11 10.11
CA PRO A 82 -5.69 15.10 9.82
C PRO A 82 -6.22 16.55 9.73
N THR A 83 -7.14 16.78 8.81
CA THR A 83 -7.82 18.07 8.67
C THR A 83 -8.56 18.41 9.94
N LYS A 84 -8.42 19.65 10.43
CA LYS A 84 -9.10 20.17 11.63
C LYS A 84 -10.60 20.41 11.41
N LEU A 85 -11.32 19.45 10.83
CA LEU A 85 -12.78 19.49 10.83
C LEU A 85 -13.25 18.91 12.16
N ARG A 86 -14.02 19.70 12.91
CA ARG A 86 -14.74 19.20 14.09
C ARG A 86 -15.80 18.22 13.60
N SER A 87 -15.68 16.95 13.98
CA SER A 87 -16.73 15.95 13.85
C SER A 87 -17.91 16.28 14.78
N LEU A 88 -18.68 17.33 14.47
CA LEU A 88 -19.88 17.70 15.23
C LEU A 88 -20.94 18.20 14.26
N SER A 89 -21.79 17.27 13.81
CA SER A 89 -23.13 17.59 13.31
C SER A 89 -24.07 16.41 13.54
N PHE A 90 -24.18 15.97 14.80
CA PHE A 90 -25.39 15.33 15.30
C PHE A 90 -25.69 16.00 16.65
N PRO A 91 -26.68 16.92 16.74
CA PRO A 91 -27.10 17.42 18.02
C PRO A 91 -27.78 16.29 18.80
N LEU A 92 -27.35 16.13 20.05
CA LEU A 92 -27.93 15.26 21.06
C LEU A 92 -29.47 15.34 21.04
N SER A 93 -30.12 14.20 20.82
CA SER A 93 -31.55 14.03 21.10
C SER A 93 -31.76 14.19 22.59
N GLN A 94 -32.10 15.40 23.04
CA GLN A 94 -32.70 15.60 24.37
C GLN A 94 -34.12 15.03 24.33
N SER A 95 -34.30 13.76 24.69
CA SER A 95 -35.63 13.28 25.05
C SER A 95 -35.95 13.83 26.44
N SER A 96 -36.75 14.90 26.39
CA SER A 96 -37.44 15.57 27.48
C SER A 96 -37.88 14.64 28.62
N LEU A 97 -37.68 15.15 29.83
CA LEU A 97 -38.42 14.79 31.04
C LEU A 97 -39.91 14.57 30.75
N TYR A 98 -40.43 13.42 31.18
CA TYR A 98 -41.84 13.19 31.49
C TYR A 98 -41.90 12.46 32.84
N LEU A 99 -42.68 13.05 33.75
CA LEU A 99 -43.04 12.73 35.14
C LEU A 99 -42.51 11.42 35.77
#